data_AF-A0A835YSH7-F1
#
_entry.id   AF-A0A835YSH7-F1
#
_cell.length_a   1.000
_cell.length_b   1.000
_cell.length_c   1.000
_cell.angle_alpha   90.00
_cell.angle_beta   90.00
_cell.angle_gamma   90.00
#
_symmetry.space_group_name_H-M   'P 1'
#
loop_
_entity.id
_entity.type
_entity.pdbx_description
1 polymer ?
#
loop_
_entity_poly.entity_id
_entity_poly.type
_entity_poly.pdbx_seq_one_letter_code
_entity_poly.pdbx_strand_id
1 'polypeptide(L)'
;WSPLESERLRVLAEAPGGGGWGDIARQLGGGRTEASCRARWGEMCDARAREGRAGVGSWSPEEDEKLRTLVGMFGAKWAQICMHMPGRVGKQCRERYLNHLDPSLKKTPWTPEEDALLTELHTKMNNSWADIARQMPGRCDNDVKNRWNLIQRR
;
A
#
# COMPACT_ATOMS: atom_id res chain seq x y z
N TRP A 1 -2.35 28.43 4.54
CA TRP A 1 -2.16 27.31 5.48
C TRP A 1 -0.97 27.62 6.35
N SER A 2 -1.23 28.04 7.58
CA SER A 2 -0.19 28.10 8.61
C SER A 2 0.23 26.67 9.02
N PRO A 3 1.36 26.52 9.73
CA PRO A 3 1.75 25.23 10.31
C PRO A 3 0.65 24.65 11.21
N LEU A 4 0.06 25.48 12.07
CA LEU A 4 -1.03 25.06 12.96
C LEU A 4 -2.28 24.62 12.19
N GLU A 5 -2.66 25.34 11.12
CA GLU A 5 -3.79 24.93 10.28
C GLU A 5 -3.53 23.61 9.55
N SER A 6 -2.30 23.41 9.07
CA SER A 6 -1.91 22.17 8.37
C SER A 6 -1.91 20.99 9.34
N GLU A 7 -1.48 21.20 10.59
CA GLU A 7 -1.53 20.17 11.62
C GLU A 7 -2.97 19.85 12.04
N ARG A 8 -3.83 20.86 12.19
CA ARG A 8 -5.27 20.63 12.44
C ARG A 8 -5.94 19.87 11.30
N LEU A 9 -5.63 20.23 10.04
CA LEU A 9 -6.12 19.49 8.86
C LEU A 9 -5.69 18.02 8.93
N ARG A 10 -4.43 17.77 9.30
CA ARG A 10 -3.88 16.42 9.43
C ARG A 10 -4.61 15.60 10.47
N VAL A 11 -4.76 16.13 11.68
CA VAL A 11 -5.48 15.45 12.76
C VAL A 11 -6.92 15.11 12.36
N LEU A 12 -7.62 16.05 11.71
CA LEU A 12 -9.00 15.84 11.26
C LEU A 12 -9.13 14.84 10.12
N ALA A 13 -8.21 14.86 9.15
CA ALA A 13 -8.20 13.93 8.01
C ALA A 13 -7.77 12.51 8.41
N GLU A 14 -6.99 12.38 9.49
CA GLU A 14 -6.51 11.10 10.03
C GLU A 14 -7.45 10.49 11.08
N ALA A 15 -8.43 11.25 11.59
CA ALA A 15 -9.33 10.80 12.62
C ALA A 15 -10.17 9.58 12.15
N PRO A 16 -10.25 8.49 12.94
CA PRO A 16 -11.16 7.38 12.65
C PRO A 16 -12.60 7.87 12.61
N GLY A 17 -13.31 7.63 11.50
CA GLY A 17 -14.66 8.16 11.28
C GLY A 17 -14.70 9.66 11.00
N GLY A 18 -13.55 10.29 10.72
CA GLY A 18 -13.44 11.67 10.27
C GLY A 18 -14.40 11.91 9.11
N GLY A 19 -15.30 12.87 9.29
CA GLY A 19 -16.32 13.22 8.32
C GLY A 19 -15.73 13.61 6.96
N GLY A 20 -16.60 13.89 5.99
CA GLY A 20 -16.16 14.31 4.67
C GLY A 20 -15.33 15.60 4.73
N TRP A 21 -14.60 15.90 3.65
CA TRP A 21 -13.81 17.13 3.54
C TRP A 21 -14.61 18.41 3.87
N GLY A 22 -15.94 18.39 3.67
CA GLY A 22 -16.85 19.47 4.07
C GLY A 22 -16.99 19.63 5.59
N ASP A 23 -17.01 18.53 6.35
CA ASP A 23 -17.00 18.55 7.82
C ASP A 23 -15.66 19.07 8.34
N ILE A 24 -14.57 18.62 7.74
CA ILE A 24 -13.20 19.07 8.05
C ILE A 24 -13.08 20.58 7.80
N ALA A 25 -13.56 21.07 6.65
CA ALA A 25 -13.56 22.49 6.31
C ALA A 25 -14.34 23.34 7.33
N ARG A 26 -15.53 22.86 7.75
CA ARG A 26 -16.32 23.52 8.81
C ARG A 26 -15.58 23.58 10.15
N GLN A 27 -14.92 22.50 10.55
CA GLN A 27 -14.16 22.43 11.82
C GLN A 27 -12.88 23.27 11.81
N LEU A 28 -12.22 23.40 10.66
CA LEU A 28 -11.07 24.27 10.52
C LEU A 28 -11.45 25.76 10.63
N GLY A 29 -12.63 26.13 10.12
CA GLY A 29 -13.13 27.50 10.14
C GLY A 29 -12.39 28.41 9.16
N GLY A 30 -12.49 29.73 9.34
CA GLY A 30 -11.65 30.70 8.61
C GLY A 30 -11.85 30.76 7.10
N GLY A 31 -13.05 30.44 6.59
CA GLY A 31 -13.36 30.47 5.16
C GLY A 31 -12.76 29.32 4.33
N ARG A 32 -12.26 28.26 4.98
CA ARG A 32 -11.78 27.07 4.29
C ARG A 32 -12.92 26.36 3.58
N THR A 33 -12.67 25.96 2.34
CA THR A 33 -13.60 25.15 1.56
C THR A 33 -13.13 23.71 1.53
N GLU A 34 -14.05 22.82 1.17
CA GLU A 34 -13.76 21.41 0.91
C GLU A 34 -12.57 21.26 -0.06
N ALA A 35 -12.62 22.00 -1.18
CA ALA A 35 -11.59 21.98 -2.20
C ALA A 35 -10.24 22.45 -1.66
N SER A 36 -10.22 23.51 -0.84
CA SER A 36 -8.98 24.00 -0.23
C SER A 36 -8.36 22.97 0.72
N CYS A 37 -9.17 22.27 1.53
CA CYS A 37 -8.70 21.22 2.44
C CYS A 37 -8.13 20.02 1.68
N ARG A 38 -8.84 19.56 0.64
CA ARG A 38 -8.41 18.45 -0.20
C ARG A 38 -7.12 18.77 -0.96
N ALA A 39 -7.02 19.96 -1.54
CA ALA A 39 -5.82 20.40 -2.25
C ALA A 39 -4.62 20.44 -1.32
N ARG A 40 -4.78 21.03 -0.12
CA ARG A 40 -3.70 21.06 0.87
C ARG A 40 -3.29 19.67 1.33
N TRP A 41 -4.26 18.80 1.57
CA TRP A 41 -3.98 17.41 1.92
C TRP A 41 -3.16 16.73 0.83
N GLY A 42 -3.53 16.92 -0.45
CA GLY A 42 -2.75 16.43 -1.59
C GLY A 42 -1.31 16.95 -1.61
N GLU A 43 -1.09 18.24 -1.41
CA GLU A 43 0.27 18.81 -1.31
C GLU A 43 1.10 18.18 -0.18
N MET A 44 0.49 17.97 0.99
CA MET A 44 1.14 17.31 2.14
C MET A 44 1.49 15.85 1.82
N CYS A 45 0.60 15.15 1.11
CA CYS A 45 0.83 13.80 0.63
C CYS A 45 2.02 13.77 -0.34
N ASP A 46 2.07 14.69 -1.29
CA ASP A 46 3.12 14.78 -2.29
C ASP A 46 4.47 15.17 -1.69
N ALA A 47 4.49 16.08 -0.71
CA ALA A 47 5.70 16.44 0.02
C ALA A 47 6.30 15.22 0.72
N ARG A 48 5.49 14.47 1.48
CA ARG A 48 5.91 13.20 2.10
C ARG A 48 6.34 12.16 1.06
N ALA A 49 5.67 12.12 -0.09
CA ALA A 49 6.05 11.21 -1.17
C ALA A 49 7.39 11.56 -1.83
N ARG A 50 7.84 12.82 -1.75
CA ARG A 50 9.18 13.23 -2.17
C ARG A 50 10.21 12.84 -1.11
N GLU A 51 9.92 13.03 0.17
CA GLU A 51 10.77 12.61 1.28
C GLU A 51 10.98 11.08 1.27
N GLY A 52 9.90 10.29 1.10
CA GLY A 52 10.00 8.82 1.07
C GLY A 52 10.62 8.22 -0.20
N ARG A 53 10.83 9.03 -1.25
CA ARG A 53 11.59 8.63 -2.44
C ARG A 53 13.11 8.65 -2.21
N ALA A 54 13.59 9.32 -1.16
CA ALA A 54 14.98 9.28 -0.77
C ALA A 54 15.28 7.92 -0.10
N GLY A 55 15.48 6.89 -0.93
CA GLY A 55 16.14 5.63 -0.58
C GLY A 55 15.87 5.09 0.82
N VAL A 56 14.61 4.97 1.23
CA VAL A 56 14.32 4.35 2.53
C VAL A 56 14.70 2.88 2.44
N GLY A 57 15.57 2.45 3.36
CA GLY A 57 16.15 1.11 3.41
C GLY A 57 15.13 -0.02 3.56
N SER A 58 15.61 -1.21 3.90
CA SER A 58 14.77 -2.39 4.14
C SER A 58 13.62 -2.08 5.13
N TRP A 59 12.47 -2.73 4.93
CA TRP A 59 11.34 -2.64 5.84
C TRP A 59 11.70 -3.21 7.20
N SER A 60 11.51 -2.43 8.27
CA SER A 60 11.70 -2.91 9.63
C SER A 60 10.48 -3.71 10.11
N PRO A 61 10.64 -4.61 11.10
CA PRO A 61 9.51 -5.32 11.71
C PRO A 61 8.45 -4.37 12.30
N GLU A 62 8.86 -3.23 12.85
CA GLU A 62 7.98 -2.20 13.40
C GLU A 62 7.18 -1.51 12.28
N GLU A 63 7.81 -1.22 11.14
CA GLU A 63 7.11 -0.71 9.96
C GLU A 63 6.10 -1.72 9.43
N ASP A 64 6.44 -3.01 9.40
CA ASP A 64 5.54 -4.07 8.96
C ASP A 64 4.31 -4.19 9.88
N GLU A 65 4.52 -4.18 11.20
CA GLU A 65 3.43 -4.26 12.16
C GLU A 65 2.51 -3.04 12.08
N LYS A 66 3.11 -1.86 11.94
CA LYS A 66 2.36 -0.63 11.71
C LYS A 66 1.54 -0.70 10.42
N LEU A 67 2.14 -1.18 9.32
CA LEU A 67 1.45 -1.34 8.04
C LEU A 67 0.29 -2.34 8.15
N ARG A 68 0.46 -3.47 8.85
CA ARG A 68 -0.63 -4.43 9.13
C ARG A 68 -1.78 -3.77 9.86
N THR A 69 -1.47 -3.05 10.93
CA THR A 69 -2.47 -2.33 11.75
C THR A 69 -3.23 -1.33 10.90
N LEU A 70 -2.53 -0.50 10.12
CA LEU A 70 -3.14 0.51 9.27
C LEU A 70 -4.02 -0.08 8.16
N VAL A 71 -3.60 -1.21 7.56
CA VAL A 71 -4.44 -1.92 6.58
C VAL A 71 -5.67 -2.53 7.25
N GLY A 72 -5.55 -3.05 8.47
CA GLY A 72 -6.69 -3.52 9.25
C GLY A 72 -7.69 -2.41 9.57
N MET A 73 -7.21 -1.20 9.86
CA MET A 73 -8.05 -0.04 10.19
C MET A 73 -8.69 0.63 8.95
N PHE A 74 -7.92 0.79 7.87
CA PHE A 74 -8.33 1.61 6.72
C PHE A 74 -8.63 0.81 5.46
N GLY A 75 -8.36 -0.50 5.43
CA GLY A 75 -8.42 -1.33 4.22
C GLY A 75 -7.36 -0.92 3.19
N ALA A 76 -7.59 -1.21 1.91
CA ALA A 76 -6.65 -0.92 0.81
C ALA A 76 -6.59 0.58 0.42
N LYS A 77 -6.68 1.50 1.38
CA LYS A 77 -6.60 2.96 1.18
C LYS A 77 -5.16 3.44 1.28
N TRP A 78 -4.32 3.05 0.31
CA TRP A 78 -2.86 3.27 0.35
C TRP A 78 -2.43 4.73 0.50
N ALA A 79 -3.17 5.66 -0.11
CA ALA A 79 -2.90 7.10 0.01
C ALA A 79 -3.11 7.62 1.45
N GLN A 80 -4.07 7.04 2.17
CA GLN A 80 -4.30 7.34 3.59
C GLN A 80 -3.26 6.63 4.47
N ILE A 81 -2.99 5.35 4.21
CA ILE A 81 -2.01 4.55 4.95
C ILE A 81 -0.63 5.21 4.94
N CYS A 82 -0.16 5.69 3.78
CA CYS A 82 1.18 6.28 3.70
C CYS A 82 1.32 7.60 4.47
N MET A 83 0.22 8.26 4.85
CA MET A 83 0.28 9.41 5.78
C MET A 83 0.70 8.99 7.19
N HIS A 84 0.48 7.73 7.55
CA HIS A 84 0.89 7.19 8.83
C HIS A 84 2.22 6.45 8.77
N MET A 85 2.86 6.40 7.59
CA MET A 85 4.12 5.69 7.37
C MET A 85 5.22 6.69 6.96
N PRO A 86 5.90 7.34 7.93
CA PRO A 86 6.98 8.28 7.65
C PRO A 86 8.02 7.66 6.71
N GLY A 87 8.39 8.39 5.65
CA GLY A 87 9.36 7.90 4.67
C GLY A 87 8.87 6.79 3.73
N ARG A 88 7.63 6.28 3.85
CA ARG A 88 7.08 5.31 2.89
C ARG A 88 5.94 5.95 2.10
N VAL A 89 5.91 5.67 0.79
CA VAL A 89 4.84 6.15 -0.09
C VAL A 89 3.79 5.06 -0.31
N GLY A 90 2.58 5.45 -0.73
CA GLY A 90 1.45 4.51 -0.88
C GLY A 90 1.76 3.31 -1.77
N LYS A 91 2.52 3.51 -2.86
CA LYS A 91 3.00 2.43 -3.73
C LYS A 91 3.87 1.41 -2.97
N GLN A 92 4.84 1.89 -2.19
CA GLN A 92 5.71 1.00 -1.38
C GLN A 92 4.90 0.25 -0.34
N CYS A 93 3.95 0.91 0.33
CA CYS A 93 3.06 0.27 1.31
C CYS A 93 2.23 -0.85 0.67
N ARG A 94 1.64 -0.57 -0.50
CA ARG A 94 0.88 -1.56 -1.27
C ARG A 94 1.75 -2.76 -1.64
N GLU A 95 2.90 -2.51 -2.26
CA GLU A 95 3.82 -3.57 -2.69
C GLU A 95 4.30 -4.41 -1.51
N ARG A 96 4.67 -3.77 -0.39
CA ARG A 96 5.09 -4.50 0.82
C ARG A 96 3.97 -5.39 1.34
N TYR A 97 2.76 -4.84 1.45
CA TYR A 97 1.64 -5.59 2.00
C TYR A 97 1.28 -6.78 1.10
N LEU A 98 0.99 -6.54 -0.17
CA LEU A 98 0.50 -7.56 -1.10
C LEU A 98 1.52 -8.67 -1.38
N ASN A 99 2.83 -8.39 -1.25
CA ASN A 99 3.87 -9.38 -1.53
C ASN A 99 4.39 -10.11 -0.30
N HIS A 100 4.19 -9.57 0.92
CA HIS A 100 4.85 -10.11 2.12
C HIS A 100 4.00 -10.13 3.38
N LEU A 101 3.06 -9.20 3.53
CA LEU A 101 2.32 -9.05 4.79
C LEU A 101 0.89 -9.56 4.73
N ASP A 102 0.30 -9.68 3.55
CA ASP A 102 -1.05 -10.21 3.40
C ASP A 102 -1.16 -11.60 4.06
N PRO A 103 -2.06 -11.78 5.05
CA PRO A 103 -2.22 -13.05 5.76
C PRO A 103 -2.62 -14.23 4.86
N SER A 104 -3.17 -13.96 3.67
CA SER A 104 -3.52 -14.99 2.70
C SER A 104 -2.30 -15.65 2.04
N LEU A 105 -1.12 -15.04 2.13
CA LEU A 105 0.10 -15.54 1.51
C LEU A 105 0.68 -16.74 2.27
N LYS A 106 1.00 -17.79 1.53
CA LYS A 106 1.68 -18.98 2.04
C LYS A 106 3.18 -18.74 2.08
N LYS A 107 3.76 -18.96 3.26
CA LYS A 107 5.22 -18.94 3.48
C LYS A 107 5.89 -20.31 3.28
N THR A 108 5.15 -21.27 2.72
CA THR A 108 5.64 -22.63 2.48
C THR A 108 6.49 -22.70 1.20
N PRO A 109 7.43 -23.66 1.11
CA PRO A 109 8.14 -23.94 -0.14
C PRO A 109 7.18 -24.22 -1.30
N TRP A 110 7.67 -24.01 -2.52
CA TRP A 110 6.93 -24.36 -3.75
C TRP A 110 6.88 -25.87 -3.92
N THR A 111 5.69 -26.41 -4.20
CA THR A 111 5.53 -27.85 -4.47
C THR A 111 5.65 -28.18 -5.95
N PRO A 112 5.95 -29.44 -6.32
CA PRO A 112 5.94 -29.87 -7.71
C PRO A 112 4.59 -29.64 -8.42
N GLU A 113 3.48 -29.77 -7.69
CA GLU A 113 2.13 -29.50 -8.21
C GLU A 113 1.94 -28.01 -8.53
N GLU A 114 2.42 -27.12 -7.65
CA GLU A 114 2.43 -25.68 -7.92
C GLU A 114 3.30 -25.33 -9.14
N ASP A 115 4.47 -25.98 -9.30
CA ASP A 115 5.35 -25.77 -10.45
C ASP A 115 4.70 -26.25 -11.77
N ALA A 116 4.04 -27.41 -11.74
CA ALA A 116 3.32 -27.94 -12.88
C ALA A 116 2.16 -27.01 -13.29
N LEU A 117 1.37 -26.56 -12.31
CA LEU A 117 0.29 -25.60 -12.53
C LEU A 117 0.83 -24.26 -13.07
N LEU A 118 1.91 -23.74 -12.50
CA LEU A 118 2.56 -22.52 -12.97
C LEU A 118 2.97 -22.63 -14.44
N THR A 119 3.58 -23.75 -14.82
CA THR A 119 4.02 -24.01 -16.20
C THR A 119 2.85 -24.10 -17.16
N GLU A 120 1.76 -24.78 -16.77
CA GLU A 120 0.53 -24.86 -17.55
C GLU A 120 -0.09 -23.48 -17.76
N LEU A 121 -0.25 -22.70 -16.69
CA LEU A 121 -0.84 -21.37 -16.73
C LEU A 121 0.00 -20.38 -17.54
N HIS A 122 1.33 -20.43 -17.41
CA HIS A 122 2.24 -19.63 -18.22
C HIS A 122 2.15 -20.00 -19.70
N THR A 123 2.03 -21.30 -20.05
CA THR A 123 1.84 -21.72 -21.44
C THR A 123 0.55 -21.15 -22.04
N LYS A 124 -0.52 -21.05 -21.24
CA LYS A 124 -1.82 -20.52 -21.67
C LYS A 124 -1.87 -18.99 -21.75
N MET A 125 -1.20 -18.31 -20.82
CA MET A 125 -1.40 -16.88 -20.56
C MET A 125 -0.13 -16.02 -20.66
N ASN A 126 1.03 -16.65 -20.86
CA ASN A 126 2.36 -16.04 -20.87
C ASN A 126 2.67 -15.28 -19.56
N ASN A 127 3.29 -14.09 -19.62
CA ASN A 127 3.73 -13.31 -18.46
C ASN A 127 2.59 -12.56 -17.71
N SER A 128 1.38 -13.09 -17.73
CA SER A 128 0.21 -12.54 -17.04
C SER A 128 0.21 -12.89 -15.55
N TRP A 129 1.25 -12.46 -14.81
CA TRP A 129 1.52 -12.87 -13.42
C TRP A 129 0.35 -12.66 -12.46
N ALA A 130 -0.38 -11.55 -12.61
CA ALA A 130 -1.54 -11.27 -11.77
C ALA A 130 -2.72 -12.21 -12.05
N ASP A 131 -2.92 -12.63 -13.30
CA ASP A 131 -3.95 -13.62 -13.66
C ASP A 131 -3.56 -15.03 -13.22
N ILE A 132 -2.26 -15.36 -13.30
CA ILE A 132 -1.72 -16.63 -12.84
C ILE A 132 -1.85 -16.73 -11.31
N ALA A 133 -1.44 -15.69 -10.58
CA ALA A 133 -1.55 -15.66 -9.11
C ALA A 133 -2.99 -15.79 -8.62
N ARG A 134 -3.97 -15.26 -9.36
CA ARG A 134 -5.40 -15.46 -9.06
C ARG A 134 -5.84 -16.94 -9.09
N GLN A 135 -5.09 -17.80 -9.78
CA GLN A 135 -5.33 -19.24 -9.87
C GLN A 135 -4.41 -20.05 -8.94
N MET A 136 -3.55 -19.40 -8.16
CA MET A 136 -2.59 -20.05 -7.25
C MET A 136 -2.81 -19.58 -5.80
N PRO A 137 -3.71 -20.24 -5.06
CA PRO A 137 -4.10 -19.80 -3.71
C PRO A 137 -2.91 -19.64 -2.77
N GLY A 138 -2.71 -18.42 -2.29
CA GLY A 138 -1.64 -18.05 -1.36
C GLY A 138 -0.29 -17.74 -2.00
N ARG A 139 -0.23 -17.57 -3.32
CA ARG A 139 0.94 -17.01 -4.03
C ARG A 139 0.57 -15.65 -4.63
N CYS A 140 1.40 -14.63 -4.40
CA CYS A 140 1.21 -13.34 -5.07
C CYS A 140 1.82 -13.35 -6.48
N ASP A 141 1.48 -12.35 -7.30
CA ASP A 141 2.05 -12.16 -8.63
C ASP A 141 3.58 -12.07 -8.62
N ASN A 142 4.16 -11.47 -7.57
CA ASN A 142 5.59 -11.42 -7.40
C ASN A 142 6.20 -12.81 -7.10
N ASP A 143 5.55 -13.64 -6.27
CA ASP A 143 6.00 -15.01 -5.99
C ASP A 143 6.01 -15.87 -7.24
N VAL A 144 4.92 -15.80 -8.01
CA VAL A 144 4.73 -16.52 -9.28
C VAL A 144 5.83 -16.17 -10.28
N LYS A 145 6.03 -14.87 -10.54
CA LYS A 145 7.09 -14.37 -11.41
C LYS A 145 8.48 -14.83 -10.95
N ASN A 146 8.75 -14.72 -9.65
CA ASN A 146 10.05 -15.12 -9.10
C ASN A 146 10.27 -16.62 -9.24
N ARG A 147 9.23 -17.44 -9.02
CA ARG A 147 9.32 -18.88 -9.18
C ARG A 147 9.57 -19.26 -10.62
N TRP A 148 8.85 -18.67 -11.56
CA TRP A 148 9.07 -18.91 -12.98
C TRP A 148 10.53 -18.63 -13.38
N ASN A 149 11.07 -17.49 -12.97
CA ASN A 149 12.47 -17.15 -13.24
C ASN A 149 13.47 -18.15 -12.62
N LEU A 150 13.13 -18.82 -11.52
CA LEU A 150 13.96 -19.89 -10.94
C LEU A 150 13.86 -21.18 -11.75
N ILE A 151 12.66 -21.54 -12.24
CA ILE A 151 12.46 -22.71 -13.10
C ILE A 151 13.25 -22.55 -14.40
N GLN A 152 13.21 -21.38 -15.03
CA GLN A 152 13.92 -21.11 -16.29
C GLN A 152 15.45 -21.09 -16.17
N ARG A 153 16.00 -20.99 -14.96
CA ARG A 153 17.45 -21.00 -14.68
C ARG A 153 18.00 -22.40 -14.40
N ARG A 154 17.12 -23.40 -14.27
CA ARG A 154 17.48 -24.81 -14.08
C ARG A 154 17.57 -25.51 -15.43
#